data_AF-A0A259K3E8-F1
#
_entry.id   AF-A0A259K3E8-F1
#
_cell.length_a   1.000
_cell.length_b   1.000
_cell.length_c   1.000
_cell.angle_alpha   90.00
_cell.angle_beta   90.00
_cell.angle_gamma   90.00
#
_symmetry.space_group_name_H-M   'P 1'
#
loop_
_entity.id
_entity.type
_entity.pdbx_description
1 polymer ?
#
loop_
_entity_poly.entity_id
_entity_poly.type
_entity_poly.pdbx_seq_one_letter_code
_entity_poly.pdbx_strand_id
1 'polypeptide(L)'
;MGRAIVRDPQVFLFDEPLSNLDAKLRVQMRTEIKELHQRLKTTTVYVTHDQIEAMTMADKIVVMHDGVVEQIGAPLDLYDKPANQFVAGFIGSPAMNFIKGTVQVNGTARFVSDSGVALPLERVPGSASGRRAVYGLRPEHVRIDPQGVPVRVVVVEPTGSELLVVARLGSDKASEQEVTLLFREGEIIHVAPMPGLQHLFDEATGARLEA
;
A
#
# COMPACT_ATOMS: atom_id res chain seq x y z
N MET A 1 -22.44 22.05 -5.66
CA MET A 1 -21.54 22.80 -4.75
C MET A 1 -21.98 24.24 -4.50
N GLY A 2 -22.11 25.11 -5.52
CA GLY A 2 -22.48 26.52 -5.32
C GLY A 2 -23.70 26.76 -4.41
N ARG A 3 -24.78 25.99 -4.60
CA ARG A 3 -25.99 26.06 -3.74
C ARG A 3 -25.75 25.74 -2.26
N ALA A 4 -24.79 24.87 -1.95
CA ALA A 4 -24.46 24.51 -0.58
C ALA A 4 -23.60 25.59 0.09
N ILE A 5 -22.68 26.21 -0.66
CA ILE A 5 -21.77 27.25 -0.16
C ILE A 5 -22.54 28.49 0.29
N VAL A 6 -23.57 28.90 -0.46
CA VAL A 6 -24.39 30.10 -0.14
C VAL A 6 -25.17 29.95 1.17
N ARG A 7 -25.29 28.74 1.72
CA ARG A 7 -26.05 28.48 2.95
C ARG A 7 -25.24 28.58 4.24
N ASP A 8 -23.93 28.85 4.15
CA ASP A 8 -23.01 28.92 5.30
C ASP A 8 -23.19 27.75 6.30
N PRO A 9 -23.14 26.48 5.85
CA PRO A 9 -23.39 25.35 6.72
C PRO A 9 -22.23 25.13 7.69
N GLN A 10 -22.52 24.55 8.84
CA GLN A 10 -21.47 24.11 9.78
C GLN A 10 -20.68 22.89 9.27
N VAL A 11 -21.30 22.06 8.42
CA VAL A 11 -20.72 20.83 7.87
C VAL A 11 -21.08 20.66 6.40
N PHE A 12 -20.11 20.32 5.57
CA PHE A 12 -20.32 19.80 4.22
C PHE A 12 -20.28 18.27 4.22
N LEU A 13 -21.24 17.66 3.54
CA LEU A 13 -21.27 16.21 3.30
C LEU A 13 -21.21 15.98 1.79
N PHE A 14 -20.20 15.24 1.35
CA PHE A 14 -20.01 14.83 -0.03
C PHE A 14 -20.06 13.31 -0.11
N ASP A 15 -20.94 12.80 -0.97
CA ASP A 15 -21.09 11.37 -1.22
C ASP A 15 -20.70 11.10 -2.68
N GLU A 16 -19.49 10.56 -2.86
CA GLU A 16 -18.85 10.26 -4.16
C GLU A 16 -19.06 11.33 -5.25
N PRO A 17 -18.76 12.61 -4.99
CA PRO A 17 -19.19 13.70 -5.88
C PRO A 17 -18.50 13.69 -7.26
N LEU A 18 -17.40 12.95 -7.42
CA LEU A 18 -16.58 12.90 -8.63
C LEU A 18 -16.68 11.58 -9.40
N SER A 19 -17.45 10.60 -8.91
CA SER A 19 -17.52 9.25 -9.49
C SER A 19 -18.02 9.25 -10.95
N ASN A 20 -18.88 10.22 -11.28
CA ASN A 20 -19.53 10.34 -12.59
C ASN A 20 -18.71 11.15 -13.61
N LEU A 21 -17.55 11.69 -13.22
CA LEU A 21 -16.73 12.55 -14.07
C LEU A 21 -15.61 11.76 -14.76
N ASP A 22 -15.22 12.22 -15.93
CA ASP A 22 -14.05 11.71 -16.64
C ASP A 22 -12.75 12.01 -15.89
N ALA A 23 -11.67 11.28 -16.23
CA ALA A 23 -10.41 11.36 -15.50
C ALA A 23 -9.79 12.77 -15.47
N LYS A 24 -9.89 13.53 -16.57
CA LYS A 24 -9.29 14.87 -16.64
C LYS A 24 -10.08 15.85 -15.78
N LEU A 25 -11.40 15.82 -15.89
CA LEU A 25 -12.27 16.66 -15.08
C LEU A 25 -12.21 16.28 -13.60
N ARG A 26 -12.05 14.99 -13.28
CA ARG A 26 -11.84 14.50 -11.90
C ARG A 26 -10.61 15.12 -11.26
N VAL A 27 -9.48 15.16 -11.98
CA VAL A 27 -8.25 15.81 -11.49
C VAL A 27 -8.47 17.31 -11.26
N GLN A 28 -9.13 18.01 -12.19
CA GLN A 28 -9.41 19.44 -12.04
C GLN A 28 -10.31 19.70 -10.82
N MET A 29 -11.46 19.03 -10.75
CA MET A 29 -12.44 19.22 -9.68
C MET A 29 -11.86 18.87 -8.31
N ARG A 30 -10.96 17.89 -8.23
CA ARG A 30 -10.25 17.54 -7.00
C ARG A 30 -9.46 18.72 -6.45
N THR A 31 -8.71 19.39 -7.31
CA THR A 31 -7.96 20.61 -6.97
C THR A 31 -8.92 21.71 -6.51
N GLU A 32 -10.00 21.95 -7.26
CA GLU A 32 -10.99 22.98 -6.91
C GLU A 32 -11.65 22.72 -5.53
N ILE A 33 -11.99 21.45 -5.23
CA ILE A 33 -12.57 21.09 -3.93
C ILE A 33 -11.54 21.27 -2.81
N LYS A 34 -10.27 20.89 -3.03
CA LYS A 34 -9.22 21.06 -2.01
C LYS A 34 -8.95 22.54 -1.74
N GLU A 35 -8.89 23.38 -2.76
CA GLU A 35 -8.77 24.84 -2.63
C GLU A 35 -9.97 25.44 -1.89
N LEU A 36 -11.19 24.98 -2.23
CA LEU A 36 -12.40 25.42 -1.55
C LEU A 36 -12.38 25.06 -0.06
N HIS A 37 -11.99 23.83 0.28
CA HIS A 37 -11.84 23.37 1.67
C HIS A 37 -10.80 24.20 2.42
N GLN A 38 -9.64 24.46 1.82
CA GLN A 38 -8.58 25.29 2.42
C GLN A 38 -9.05 26.73 2.68
N ARG A 39 -9.89 27.29 1.80
CA ARG A 39 -10.43 28.65 1.93
C ARG A 39 -11.54 28.74 2.97
N LEU A 40 -12.50 27.82 2.93
CA LEU A 40 -13.69 27.87 3.80
C LEU A 40 -13.42 27.32 5.20
N LYS A 41 -12.55 26.32 5.32
CA LYS A 41 -12.22 25.60 6.58
C LYS A 41 -13.43 25.02 7.32
N THR A 42 -14.59 24.97 6.67
CA THR A 42 -15.78 24.30 7.17
C THR A 42 -15.51 22.80 7.29
N THR A 43 -16.01 22.18 8.36
CA THR A 43 -15.90 20.72 8.53
C THR A 43 -16.51 20.01 7.33
N THR A 44 -15.76 19.10 6.73
CA THR A 44 -16.17 18.39 5.52
C THR A 44 -16.01 16.89 5.73
N VAL A 45 -17.09 16.14 5.46
CA VAL A 45 -17.06 14.67 5.33
C VAL A 45 -17.16 14.33 3.85
N TYR A 46 -16.21 13.57 3.35
CA TYR A 46 -16.11 13.19 1.95
C TYR A 46 -16.02 11.66 1.86
N VAL A 47 -16.99 11.05 1.19
CA VAL A 47 -17.05 9.61 0.95
C VAL A 47 -16.58 9.32 -0.47
N THR A 48 -15.68 8.35 -0.62
CA THR A 48 -15.13 7.91 -1.90
C THR A 48 -14.59 6.50 -1.80
N HIS A 49 -14.59 5.79 -2.93
CA HIS A 49 -13.90 4.51 -3.11
C HIS A 49 -12.53 4.67 -3.80
N ASP A 50 -12.14 5.89 -4.21
CA ASP A 50 -10.88 6.18 -4.89
C ASP A 50 -9.79 6.55 -3.87
N GLN A 51 -8.75 5.72 -3.75
CA GLN A 51 -7.68 6.01 -2.79
C GLN A 51 -6.89 7.28 -3.13
N ILE A 52 -6.79 7.70 -4.39
CA ILE A 52 -6.07 8.92 -4.76
C ILE A 52 -6.86 10.15 -4.28
N GLU A 53 -8.19 10.11 -4.35
CA GLU A 53 -9.04 11.15 -3.74
C GLU A 53 -8.80 11.24 -2.23
N ALA A 54 -8.89 10.10 -1.53
CA ALA A 54 -8.68 10.06 -0.08
C ALA A 54 -7.29 10.57 0.31
N MET A 55 -6.23 10.13 -0.40
CA MET A 55 -4.85 10.47 -0.08
C MET A 55 -4.48 11.93 -0.33
N THR A 56 -5.12 12.59 -1.30
CA THR A 56 -4.77 13.96 -1.71
C THR A 56 -5.68 15.03 -1.11
N MET A 57 -6.92 14.69 -0.79
CA MET A 57 -7.91 15.64 -0.31
C MET A 57 -8.05 15.66 1.21
N ALA A 58 -7.90 14.52 1.86
CA ALA A 58 -8.24 14.37 3.27
C ALA A 58 -7.13 14.88 4.20
N ASP A 59 -7.53 15.51 5.31
CA ASP A 59 -6.63 15.76 6.44
C ASP A 59 -6.53 14.51 7.34
N LYS A 60 -7.58 13.69 7.36
CA LYS A 60 -7.70 12.42 8.06
C LYS A 60 -8.58 11.45 7.25
N ILE A 61 -8.15 10.20 7.14
CA ILE A 61 -8.87 9.13 6.45
C ILE A 61 -9.44 8.17 7.50
N VAL A 62 -10.68 7.73 7.26
CA VAL A 62 -11.32 6.62 7.98
C VAL A 62 -11.51 5.50 6.98
N VAL A 63 -10.68 4.45 7.06
CA VAL A 63 -10.83 3.27 6.21
C VAL A 63 -11.85 2.34 6.85
N MET A 64 -12.82 1.89 6.05
CA MET A 64 -13.88 1.00 6.49
C MET A 64 -13.93 -0.24 5.61
N HIS A 65 -14.23 -1.38 6.23
CA HIS A 65 -14.46 -2.66 5.56
C HIS A 65 -15.67 -3.35 6.21
N ASP A 66 -16.65 -3.78 5.42
CA ASP A 66 -17.88 -4.43 5.89
C ASP A 66 -18.61 -3.68 7.03
N GLY A 67 -18.59 -2.35 6.99
CA GLY A 67 -19.21 -1.49 7.99
C GLY A 67 -18.40 -1.30 9.28
N VAL A 68 -17.22 -1.90 9.38
CA VAL A 68 -16.29 -1.76 10.50
C VAL A 68 -15.19 -0.77 10.13
N VAL A 69 -14.78 0.07 11.08
CA VAL A 69 -13.62 0.95 10.91
C VAL A 69 -12.34 0.14 11.13
N GLU A 70 -11.52 0.05 10.09
CA GLU A 70 -10.25 -0.68 10.10
C GLU A 70 -9.12 0.19 10.64
N GLN A 71 -9.05 1.45 10.21
CA GLN A 71 -8.03 2.39 10.65
C GLN A 71 -8.46 3.84 10.45
N ILE A 72 -8.01 4.71 11.37
CA ILE A 72 -8.19 6.16 11.29
C ILE A 72 -6.81 6.82 11.45
N GLY A 73 -6.50 7.81 10.61
CA GLY A 73 -5.21 8.51 10.68
C GLY A 73 -5.00 9.50 9.55
N ALA A 74 -3.85 10.18 9.55
CA ALA A 74 -3.46 11.01 8.41
C ALA A 74 -3.16 10.12 7.19
N PRO A 75 -3.26 10.64 5.95
CA PRO A 75 -3.00 9.86 4.75
C PRO A 75 -1.69 9.08 4.77
N LEU A 76 -0.59 9.76 5.14
CA LEU A 76 0.74 9.13 5.20
C LEU A 76 0.86 8.14 6.37
N ASP A 77 0.14 8.33 7.48
CA ASP A 77 0.15 7.35 8.58
C ASP A 77 -0.46 6.02 8.15
N LEU A 78 -1.55 6.05 7.37
CA LEU A 78 -2.17 4.82 6.84
C LEU A 78 -1.27 4.15 5.82
N TYR A 79 -0.57 4.94 5.01
CA TYR A 79 0.36 4.44 4.00
C TYR A 79 1.61 3.82 4.62
N ASP A 80 2.29 4.54 5.50
CA ASP A 80 3.56 4.13 6.10
C ASP A 80 3.35 3.12 7.23
N LYS A 81 2.19 3.17 7.89
CA LYS A 81 1.90 2.36 9.08
C LYS A 81 0.48 1.78 9.00
N PRO A 82 0.18 0.90 8.02
CA PRO A 82 -1.10 0.20 7.98
C PRO A 82 -1.26 -0.73 9.19
N ALA A 83 -2.46 -0.76 9.78
CA ALA A 83 -2.76 -1.54 10.98
C ALA A 83 -2.95 -3.04 10.68
N ASN A 84 -3.33 -3.38 9.46
CA ASN A 84 -3.58 -4.75 9.02
C ASN A 84 -3.37 -4.91 7.50
N GLN A 85 -3.42 -6.15 7.01
CA GLN A 85 -3.24 -6.49 5.59
C GLN A 85 -4.28 -5.79 4.68
N PHE A 86 -5.51 -5.60 5.15
CA PHE A 86 -6.55 -4.94 4.37
C PHE A 86 -6.18 -3.48 4.09
N VAL A 87 -5.86 -2.69 5.12
CA VAL A 87 -5.45 -1.29 4.95
C VAL A 87 -4.17 -1.20 4.11
N ALA A 88 -3.22 -2.11 4.34
CA ALA A 88 -1.96 -2.16 3.58
C ALA A 88 -2.17 -2.43 2.07
N GLY A 89 -3.15 -3.28 1.74
CA GLY A 89 -3.50 -3.63 0.36
C GLY A 89 -4.39 -2.58 -0.31
N PHE A 90 -5.22 -1.90 0.47
CA PHE A 90 -6.16 -0.89 -0.02
C PHE A 90 -5.51 0.48 -0.23
N ILE A 91 -4.59 0.89 0.66
CA ILE A 91 -3.92 2.19 0.59
C ILE A 91 -2.59 2.09 -0.17
N GLY A 92 -2.62 2.58 -1.40
CA GLY A 92 -1.48 2.69 -2.31
C GLY A 92 -1.85 2.28 -3.74
N SER A 93 -1.11 2.79 -4.71
CA SER A 93 -1.25 2.38 -6.12
C SER A 93 0.13 2.42 -6.77
N PRO A 94 0.75 1.27 -7.07
CA PRO A 94 0.20 -0.08 -6.95
C PRO A 94 0.04 -0.56 -5.49
N ALA A 95 -0.76 -1.60 -5.29
CA ALA A 95 -1.00 -2.18 -3.97
C ALA A 95 0.26 -2.82 -3.37
N MET A 96 0.30 -2.95 -2.04
CA MET A 96 1.39 -3.63 -1.35
C MET A 96 1.48 -5.11 -1.77
N ASN A 97 2.71 -5.60 -1.98
CA ASN A 97 2.95 -7.02 -2.19
C ASN A 97 2.81 -7.78 -0.88
N PHE A 98 2.14 -8.93 -0.91
CA PHE A 98 2.01 -9.82 0.24
C PHE A 98 2.62 -11.18 -0.06
N ILE A 99 3.65 -11.55 0.70
CA ILE A 99 4.37 -12.80 0.54
C ILE A 99 4.11 -13.69 1.75
N LYS A 100 3.60 -14.90 1.54
CA LYS A 100 3.32 -15.87 2.63
C LYS A 100 4.54 -16.70 2.98
N GLY A 101 4.68 -17.01 4.27
CA GLY A 101 5.85 -17.71 4.79
C GLY A 101 5.91 -17.79 6.31
N THR A 102 7.12 -18.04 6.82
CA THR A 102 7.40 -18.24 8.24
C THR A 102 8.57 -17.37 8.69
N VAL A 103 8.45 -16.80 9.88
CA VAL A 103 9.53 -16.06 10.53
C VAL A 103 10.49 -17.06 11.17
N GLN A 104 11.79 -16.94 10.87
CA GLN A 104 12.84 -17.75 11.47
C GLN A 104 13.86 -16.85 12.18
N VAL A 105 14.16 -17.18 13.45
CA VAL A 105 15.15 -16.47 14.25
C VAL A 105 16.24 -17.44 14.70
N ASN A 106 17.30 -17.56 13.90
CA ASN A 106 18.49 -18.37 14.20
C ASN A 106 19.72 -17.44 14.23
N GLY A 107 19.77 -16.56 15.24
CA GLY A 107 20.75 -15.46 15.33
C GLY A 107 20.23 -14.17 14.69
N THR A 108 20.15 -14.13 13.36
CA THR A 108 19.52 -13.02 12.62
C THR A 108 18.11 -13.40 12.19
N ALA A 109 17.14 -12.53 12.44
CA ALA A 109 15.77 -12.75 12.00
C ALA A 109 15.68 -12.71 10.47
N ARG A 110 14.95 -13.68 9.91
CA ARG A 110 14.66 -13.77 8.48
C ARG A 110 13.24 -14.23 8.26
N PHE A 111 12.66 -13.82 7.15
CA PHE A 111 11.41 -14.37 6.66
C PHE A 111 11.74 -15.44 5.61
N VAL A 112 11.13 -16.62 5.70
CA VAL A 112 11.26 -17.66 4.67
C VAL A 112 9.89 -17.84 4.02
N SER A 113 9.78 -17.47 2.75
CA SER A 113 8.55 -17.63 1.98
C SER A 113 8.19 -19.10 1.78
N ASP A 114 6.93 -19.36 1.42
CA ASP A 114 6.48 -20.71 1.04
C ASP A 114 7.18 -21.24 -0.22
N SER A 115 7.75 -20.34 -1.03
CA SER A 115 8.61 -20.68 -2.17
C SER A 115 10.08 -20.90 -1.80
N GLY A 116 10.42 -20.89 -0.52
CA GLY A 116 11.78 -21.13 0.00
C GLY A 116 12.73 -19.92 -0.08
N VAL A 117 12.22 -18.74 -0.47
CA VAL A 117 13.02 -17.51 -0.54
C VAL A 117 13.20 -16.93 0.86
N ALA A 118 14.46 -16.68 1.23
CA ALA A 118 14.79 -15.99 2.46
C ALA A 118 14.88 -14.46 2.23
N LEU A 119 14.07 -13.69 2.94
CA LEU A 119 14.03 -12.22 2.93
C LEU A 119 14.53 -11.64 4.26
N PRO A 120 15.19 -10.47 4.25
CA PRO A 120 15.69 -9.85 5.47
C PRO A 120 14.56 -9.33 6.37
N LEU A 121 14.69 -9.57 7.68
CA LEU A 121 13.85 -8.94 8.70
C LEU A 121 14.75 -8.20 9.68
N GLU A 122 14.59 -6.88 9.79
CA GLU A 122 15.41 -6.09 10.72
C GLU A 122 14.82 -6.04 12.12
N ARG A 123 13.49 -5.91 12.21
CA ARG A 123 12.77 -5.81 13.47
C ARG A 123 11.62 -6.80 13.45
N VAL A 124 11.63 -7.69 14.43
CA VAL A 124 10.61 -8.71 14.60
C VAL A 124 10.31 -8.82 16.08
N PRO A 125 9.04 -8.75 16.51
CA PRO A 125 8.70 -9.06 17.88
C PRO A 125 9.12 -10.49 18.19
N GLY A 126 9.77 -10.73 19.34
CA GLY A 126 10.25 -12.06 19.72
C GLY A 126 9.14 -13.14 19.72
N SER A 127 7.89 -12.73 19.88
CA SER A 127 6.70 -13.59 19.81
C SER A 127 6.42 -14.17 18.43
N ALA A 128 6.97 -13.60 17.34
CA ALA A 128 6.72 -14.05 15.98
C ALA A 128 7.67 -15.17 15.52
N SER A 129 8.71 -15.52 16.29
CA SER A 129 9.65 -16.58 15.92
C SER A 129 8.95 -17.93 15.72
N GLY A 130 9.21 -18.59 14.59
CA GLY A 130 8.59 -19.86 14.21
C GLY A 130 7.12 -19.76 13.79
N ARG A 131 6.53 -18.56 13.77
CA ARG A 131 5.14 -18.37 13.39
C ARG A 131 4.99 -18.08 11.90
N ARG A 132 3.83 -18.49 11.39
CA ARG A 132 3.32 -18.11 10.09
C ARG A 132 3.05 -16.61 10.05
N ALA A 133 3.48 -15.95 8.99
CA ALA A 133 3.30 -14.53 8.80
C ALA A 133 3.21 -14.18 7.32
N VAL A 134 2.74 -12.97 7.05
CA VAL A 134 2.72 -12.36 5.73
C VAL A 134 3.71 -11.20 5.71
N TYR A 135 4.66 -11.26 4.79
CA TYR A 135 5.63 -10.21 4.53
C TYR A 135 5.04 -9.20 3.56
N GLY A 136 4.83 -7.97 4.03
CA GLY A 136 4.33 -6.86 3.23
C GLY A 136 5.48 -6.01 2.69
N LEU A 137 5.46 -5.70 1.39
CA LEU A 137 6.45 -4.84 0.77
C LEU A 137 5.84 -3.98 -0.33
N ARG A 138 5.95 -2.66 -0.24
CA ARG A 138 5.46 -1.78 -1.31
C ARG A 138 6.34 -1.90 -2.56
N PRO A 139 5.78 -1.82 -3.77
CA PRO A 139 6.54 -1.92 -5.03
C PRO A 139 7.76 -0.99 -5.10
N GLU A 140 7.64 0.24 -4.60
CA GLU A 140 8.69 1.25 -4.56
C GLU A 140 9.72 1.03 -3.44
N HIS A 141 9.46 0.12 -2.49
CA HIS A 141 10.40 -0.28 -1.45
C HIS A 141 11.31 -1.44 -1.89
N VAL A 142 11.33 -1.73 -3.20
CA VAL A 142 12.21 -2.74 -3.79
C VAL A 142 13.30 -2.05 -4.60
N ARG A 143 14.55 -2.48 -4.41
CA ARG A 143 15.69 -2.00 -5.20
C ARG A 143 16.33 -3.15 -5.97
N ILE A 144 16.94 -2.82 -7.11
CA ILE A 144 17.82 -3.75 -7.82
C ILE A 144 19.08 -3.95 -6.95
N ASP A 145 19.44 -5.21 -6.75
CA ASP A 145 20.62 -5.61 -6.00
C ASP A 145 21.19 -6.88 -6.62
N PRO A 146 22.41 -6.88 -7.19
CA PRO A 146 23.06 -8.08 -7.72
C PRO A 146 23.21 -9.23 -6.72
N GLN A 147 23.18 -8.95 -5.41
CA GLN A 147 23.22 -9.94 -4.33
C GLN A 147 21.82 -10.24 -3.76
N GLY A 148 20.77 -9.67 -4.36
CA GLY A 148 19.38 -9.86 -3.99
C GLY A 148 18.82 -11.22 -4.42
N VAL A 149 17.52 -11.37 -4.25
CA VAL A 149 16.80 -12.57 -4.68
C VAL A 149 16.50 -12.47 -6.18
N PRO A 150 16.72 -13.52 -6.98
CA PRO A 150 16.32 -13.54 -8.37
C PRO A 150 14.79 -13.52 -8.48
N VAL A 151 14.27 -12.67 -9.37
CA VAL A 151 12.85 -12.69 -9.76
C VAL A 151 12.73 -12.89 -11.27
N ARG A 152 11.67 -13.59 -11.68
CA ARG A 152 11.38 -13.81 -13.10
C ARG A 152 10.37 -12.79 -13.58
N VAL A 153 10.80 -11.88 -14.44
CA VAL A 153 9.91 -10.87 -15.05
C VAL A 153 8.85 -11.57 -15.91
N VAL A 154 7.59 -11.20 -15.71
CA VAL A 154 6.44 -11.71 -16.46
C VAL A 154 5.93 -10.62 -17.40
N VAL A 155 5.72 -9.42 -16.87
CA VAL A 155 5.17 -8.26 -17.60
C VAL A 155 5.99 -7.02 -17.23
N VAL A 156 6.21 -6.17 -18.23
CA VAL A 156 6.78 -4.84 -18.05
C VAL A 156 5.83 -3.84 -18.69
N GLU A 157 5.29 -2.93 -17.88
CA GLU A 157 4.35 -1.90 -18.32
C GLU A 157 4.98 -0.51 -18.13
N PRO A 158 5.24 0.25 -19.20
CA PRO A 158 5.69 1.62 -19.08
C PRO A 158 4.55 2.54 -18.63
N THR A 159 4.72 3.22 -17.49
CA THR A 159 3.73 4.14 -16.91
C THR A 159 4.13 5.62 -17.05
N GLY A 160 5.14 5.89 -17.88
CA GLY A 160 5.69 7.22 -18.12
C GLY A 160 7.13 7.32 -17.61
N SER A 161 7.31 7.78 -16.37
CA SER A 161 8.65 7.94 -15.75
C SER A 161 9.17 6.68 -15.08
N GLU A 162 8.34 5.64 -14.98
CA GLU A 162 8.62 4.38 -14.30
C GLU A 162 8.14 3.20 -15.14
N LEU A 163 8.66 2.01 -14.82
CA LEU A 163 8.19 0.73 -15.30
C LEU A 163 7.52 -0.01 -14.15
N LEU A 164 6.26 -0.35 -14.34
CA LEU A 164 5.58 -1.31 -13.50
C LEU A 164 5.97 -2.72 -13.97
N VAL A 165 6.69 -3.45 -13.13
CA VAL A 165 7.19 -4.78 -13.44
C VAL A 165 6.45 -5.79 -12.60
N VAL A 166 5.70 -6.68 -13.25
CA VAL A 166 5.12 -7.86 -12.61
C VAL A 166 6.12 -9.00 -12.74
N ALA A 167 6.53 -9.57 -11.62
CA ALA A 167 7.52 -10.63 -11.55
C ALA A 167 7.07 -11.79 -10.66
N ARG A 168 7.71 -12.94 -10.81
CA ARG A 168 7.51 -14.13 -9.99
C ARG A 168 8.69 -14.35 -9.06
N LEU A 169 8.39 -14.55 -7.78
CA LEU A 169 9.34 -14.80 -6.71
C LEU A 169 9.30 -16.28 -6.29
N GLY A 170 10.44 -16.96 -6.42
CA GLY A 170 10.58 -18.39 -6.17
C GLY A 170 11.10 -19.14 -7.40
N SER A 171 11.72 -20.30 -7.18
CA SER A 171 12.30 -21.12 -8.25
C SER A 171 11.37 -22.25 -8.73
N ASP A 172 10.38 -22.62 -7.93
CA ASP A 172 9.41 -23.66 -8.26
C ASP A 172 8.10 -23.02 -8.74
N LYS A 173 7.72 -23.31 -10.00
CA LYS A 173 6.50 -22.77 -10.63
C LYS A 173 5.22 -23.06 -9.84
N ALA A 174 5.19 -24.12 -9.03
CA ALA A 174 4.02 -24.46 -8.22
C ALA A 174 3.85 -23.56 -6.97
N SER A 175 4.92 -22.91 -6.51
CA SER A 175 4.93 -22.07 -5.30
C SER A 175 5.34 -20.61 -5.55
N GLU A 176 5.69 -20.26 -6.80
CA GLU A 176 6.00 -18.89 -7.22
C GLU A 176 4.89 -17.89 -6.83
N GLN A 177 5.28 -16.82 -6.13
CA GLN A 177 4.38 -15.74 -5.75
C GLN A 177 4.55 -14.56 -6.70
N GLU A 178 3.46 -13.92 -7.10
CA GLU A 178 3.50 -12.73 -7.93
C GLU A 178 3.83 -11.50 -7.09
N VAL A 179 4.74 -10.66 -7.57
CA VAL A 179 5.12 -9.39 -6.95
C VAL A 179 5.20 -8.30 -8.01
N THR A 180 4.78 -7.11 -7.62
CA THR A 180 4.78 -5.89 -8.42
C THR A 180 5.92 -5.00 -7.95
N LEU A 181 6.72 -4.51 -8.89
CA LEU A 181 7.94 -3.75 -8.64
C LEU A 181 7.95 -2.47 -9.50
N LEU A 182 8.61 -1.41 -9.04
CA LEU A 182 8.76 -0.17 -9.80
C LEU A 182 10.24 0.11 -10.12
N PHE A 183 10.60 0.19 -11.40
CA PHE A 183 11.99 0.38 -11.85
C PHE A 183 12.14 1.33 -13.03
N ARG A 184 13.40 1.59 -13.40
CA ARG A 184 13.85 2.14 -14.69
C ARG A 184 14.61 0.99 -15.42
N GLU A 185 14.43 0.82 -16.73
CA GLU A 185 14.76 -0.35 -17.61
C GLU A 185 15.93 -1.31 -17.24
N GLY A 186 15.74 -2.64 -17.44
CA GLY A 186 16.78 -3.72 -17.39
C GLY A 186 16.26 -5.19 -17.45
N GLU A 187 17.09 -6.16 -17.91
CA GLU A 187 16.83 -7.64 -17.95
C GLU A 187 17.02 -8.34 -16.57
N ILE A 188 16.68 -9.65 -16.45
CA ILE A 188 16.64 -10.49 -15.22
C ILE A 188 17.30 -9.82 -14.01
N ILE A 189 16.44 -9.31 -13.14
CA ILE A 189 16.86 -8.50 -12.01
C ILE A 189 16.93 -9.35 -10.75
N HIS A 190 18.03 -9.19 -10.03
CA HIS A 190 18.09 -9.55 -8.63
C HIS A 190 17.58 -8.35 -7.84
N VAL A 191 16.71 -8.60 -6.87
CA VAL A 191 16.04 -7.54 -6.11
C VAL A 191 16.14 -7.78 -4.62
N ALA A 192 16.22 -6.68 -3.87
CA ALA A 192 16.24 -6.71 -2.42
C ALA A 192 15.23 -5.71 -1.87
N PRO A 193 14.54 -6.02 -0.75
CA PRO A 193 13.81 -5.03 0.01
C PRO A 193 14.75 -3.92 0.49
N MET A 194 14.26 -2.69 0.50
CA MET A 194 14.95 -1.59 1.18
C MET A 194 14.94 -1.84 2.70
N PRO A 195 16.07 -1.65 3.40
CA PRO A 195 16.17 -1.76 4.87
C PRO A 195 15.07 -0.99 5.61
N GLY A 196 14.40 -1.65 6.56
CA GLY A 196 13.44 -1.04 7.48
C GLY A 196 12.08 -0.66 6.90
N LEU A 197 11.84 -0.90 5.60
CA LEU A 197 10.59 -0.53 4.90
C LEU A 197 9.63 -1.71 4.66
N GLN A 198 9.94 -2.86 5.26
CA GLN A 198 9.08 -4.03 5.24
C GLN A 198 8.03 -4.00 6.35
N HIS A 199 6.89 -4.61 6.07
CA HIS A 199 5.84 -4.87 7.06
C HIS A 199 5.73 -6.36 7.33
N LEU A 200 5.29 -6.71 8.53
CA LEU A 200 5.00 -8.07 8.89
C LEU A 200 3.59 -8.12 9.46
N PHE A 201 2.80 -9.08 9.00
CA PHE A 201 1.43 -9.29 9.46
C PHE A 201 1.26 -10.73 9.92
N ASP A 202 0.43 -10.93 10.93
CA ASP A 202 0.01 -12.26 11.35
C ASP A 202 -0.88 -12.89 10.26
N GLU A 203 -0.62 -14.15 9.90
CA GLU A 203 -1.35 -14.81 8.79
C GLU A 203 -2.80 -15.11 9.16
N ALA A 204 -3.09 -15.42 10.43
CA ALA A 204 -4.42 -15.82 10.87
C ALA A 204 -5.36 -14.62 11.07
N THR A 205 -4.85 -13.54 11.66
CA THR A 205 -5.63 -12.36 12.03
C THR A 205 -5.51 -11.21 11.03
N GLY A 206 -4.47 -11.20 10.20
CA GLY A 206 -4.17 -10.08 9.30
C GLY A 206 -3.60 -8.84 10.01
N ALA A 207 -3.51 -8.84 11.34
CA ALA A 207 -3.02 -7.71 12.12
C ALA A 207 -1.52 -7.50 11.90
N ARG A 208 -1.08 -6.23 11.89
CA ARG A 208 0.35 -5.92 11.82
C ARG A 208 1.05 -6.39 13.10
N LEU A 209 2.21 -7.03 12.92
CA LEU A 209 3.12 -7.39 13.99
C LEU A 209 4.08 -6.22 14.23
N GLU A 210 3.90 -5.52 15.35
CA GLU A 210 4.84 -4.47 15.79
C GLU A 210 6.01 -5.10 16.54
N ALA A 211 7.22 -4.62 16.24
CA ALA A 211 8.45 -5.01 16.93
C ALA A 211 8.76 -4.09 18.11
#